data_AF-A0A5C7L291-F1
#
_entry.id   AF-A0A5C7L291-F1
#
_cell.length_a   1.000
_cell.length_b   1.000
_cell.length_c   1.000
_cell.angle_alpha   90.00
_cell.angle_beta   90.00
_cell.angle_gamma   90.00
#
_symmetry.space_group_name_H-M   'P 1'
#
loop_
_entity.id
_entity.type
_entity.pdbx_description
1 polymer ?
#
loop_
_entity_poly.entity_id
_entity_poly.type
_entity_poly.pdbx_seq_one_letter_code
_entity_poly.pdbx_strand_id
1 'polypeptide(L)'
;MRTLRSTLAVILLGGLVLQPALADPGRLGGALANEHQELEHGHREPGRMSPSEAARLAQERNGGGRVLSVDSEGNGYRVKLLQRGDVHIVFIPSE
;
A
#
# COMPACT_ATOMS: atom_id res chain seq x y z
N MET A 1 27.35 -6.77 -16.13
CA MET A 1 26.57 -5.70 -16.80
C MET A 1 25.30 -6.31 -17.37
N ARG A 2 24.14 -6.08 -16.75
CA ARG A 2 22.82 -6.43 -17.31
C ARG A 2 21.91 -5.21 -17.13
N THR A 3 21.67 -4.53 -18.24
CA THR A 3 20.87 -3.31 -18.36
C THR A 3 19.43 -3.71 -18.64
N LEU A 4 18.55 -3.54 -17.66
CA LEU A 4 17.12 -3.70 -17.85
C LEU A 4 16.50 -2.32 -18.04
N ARG A 5 16.21 -2.03 -19.30
CA ARG A 5 15.48 -0.87 -19.80
C ARG A 5 14.03 -1.00 -19.31
N SER A 6 13.64 -0.19 -18.32
CA SER A 6 12.22 -0.01 -17.99
C SER A 6 11.69 1.19 -18.76
N THR A 7 10.98 0.89 -19.84
CA THR A 7 10.22 1.86 -20.63
C THR A 7 9.15 2.53 -19.78
N LEU A 8 9.17 3.87 -19.79
CA LEU A 8 8.10 4.73 -19.29
C LEU A 8 6.76 4.35 -19.92
N ALA A 9 5.70 4.33 -19.09
CA ALA A 9 4.33 4.54 -19.54
C ALA A 9 3.73 5.68 -18.70
N VAL A 10 3.74 6.89 -19.28
CA VAL A 10 2.98 8.04 -18.80
C VAL A 10 1.56 7.89 -19.34
N ILE A 11 0.58 7.70 -18.46
CA ILE A 11 -0.84 7.85 -18.82
C ILE A 11 -1.35 9.08 -18.07
N LEU A 12 -1.22 10.21 -18.75
CA LEU A 12 -1.89 11.48 -18.47
C LEU A 12 -3.18 11.45 -19.29
N LEU A 13 -4.35 11.32 -18.66
CA LEU A 13 -5.62 11.56 -19.35
C LEU A 13 -6.65 12.22 -18.43
N GLY A 14 -6.78 13.53 -18.61
CA GLY A 14 -7.97 14.38 -18.49
C GLY A 14 -9.06 14.01 -17.49
N GLY A 15 -9.06 14.70 -16.34
CA GLY A 15 -10.28 14.89 -15.56
C GLY A 15 -11.25 15.81 -16.29
N LEU A 16 -12.27 15.22 -16.92
CA LEU A 16 -13.43 15.95 -17.43
C LEU A 16 -14.39 16.19 -16.26
N VAL A 17 -14.54 17.47 -15.92
CA VAL A 17 -15.53 17.99 -14.96
C VAL A 17 -16.93 17.88 -15.57
N LEU A 18 -17.92 17.63 -14.71
CA LEU A 18 -19.37 17.90 -14.85
C LEU A 18 -20.26 16.65 -14.87
N GLN A 19 -20.89 16.35 -13.73
CA GLN A 19 -22.15 15.61 -13.70
C GLN A 19 -23.17 16.34 -12.81
N PRO A 20 -24.38 16.61 -13.31
CA PRO A 20 -25.42 17.33 -12.60
C PRO A 20 -26.11 16.43 -11.59
N ALA A 21 -26.50 17.02 -10.46
CA ALA A 21 -27.43 16.44 -9.51
C ALA A 21 -28.83 16.34 -10.14
N LEU A 22 -29.39 15.13 -10.22
CA LEU A 22 -30.81 14.81 -10.00
C LEU A 22 -31.07 13.32 -10.31
N ALA A 23 -31.08 12.46 -9.28
CA ALA A 23 -31.82 11.20 -9.24
C ALA A 23 -31.63 10.52 -7.86
N ASP A 24 -32.50 10.83 -6.91
CA ASP A 24 -32.83 9.98 -5.77
C ASP A 24 -34.34 9.80 -5.88
N PRO A 25 -34.92 8.58 -5.95
CA PRO A 25 -34.98 7.75 -4.74
C PRO A 25 -35.12 6.23 -4.93
N GLY A 26 -34.56 5.48 -3.97
CA GLY A 26 -35.19 4.25 -3.50
C GLY A 26 -34.65 2.92 -4.04
N ARG A 27 -33.90 2.25 -3.15
CA ARG A 27 -33.88 0.78 -2.99
C ARG A 27 -33.67 -0.05 -4.26
N LEU A 28 -32.41 -0.27 -4.63
CA LEU A 28 -31.86 -1.53 -5.18
C LEU A 28 -30.38 -1.28 -5.48
N GLY A 29 -29.47 -1.79 -4.65
CA GLY A 29 -28.02 -1.66 -4.91
C GLY A 29 -27.11 -1.55 -3.68
N GLY A 30 -27.64 -1.69 -2.47
CA GLY A 30 -26.84 -1.84 -1.26
C GLY A 30 -26.18 -3.22 -1.20
N ALA A 31 -25.17 -3.49 -2.03
CA ALA A 31 -24.43 -4.75 -1.95
C ALA A 31 -23.05 -4.84 -2.63
N LEU A 32 -22.46 -3.83 -3.32
CA LEU A 32 -21.19 -4.10 -4.06
C LEU A 32 -20.12 -2.98 -4.08
N ALA A 33 -20.24 -1.93 -3.27
CA ALA A 33 -19.24 -0.85 -3.27
C ALA A 33 -18.33 -0.81 -2.02
N ASN A 34 -18.35 -1.86 -1.20
CA ASN A 34 -17.60 -1.87 0.06
C ASN A 34 -16.89 -3.21 0.30
N GLU A 35 -16.13 -3.71 -0.68
CA GLU A 35 -15.41 -4.99 -0.58
C GLU A 35 -13.98 -4.97 -1.14
N HIS A 36 -13.22 -3.89 -0.98
CA HIS A 36 -11.74 -3.97 -1.12
C HIS A 36 -10.97 -3.11 -0.11
N GLN A 37 -11.63 -2.73 0.98
CA GLN A 37 -10.97 -2.30 2.20
C GLN A 37 -11.45 -3.28 3.27
N GLU A 38 -10.53 -3.87 4.02
CA GLU A 38 -10.81 -4.57 5.28
C GLU A 38 -11.12 -6.09 5.21
N LEU A 39 -10.19 -6.89 4.67
CA LEU A 39 -10.07 -8.31 5.05
C LEU A 39 -8.62 -8.72 5.38
N GLU A 40 -7.85 -7.83 6.00
CA GLU A 40 -6.69 -8.23 6.81
C GLU A 40 -6.89 -7.78 8.26
N HIS A 41 -8.07 -8.12 8.80
CA HIS A 41 -8.28 -8.14 10.25
C HIS A 41 -7.49 -9.30 10.85
N GLY A 42 -6.23 -9.00 11.16
CA GLY A 42 -5.43 -9.52 12.26
C GLY A 42 -5.81 -10.86 12.88
N HIS A 43 -5.26 -11.94 12.32
CA HIS A 43 -4.76 -13.00 13.19
C HIS A 43 -3.42 -12.51 13.77
N ARG A 44 -3.48 -11.73 14.86
CA ARG A 44 -2.27 -11.48 15.68
C ARG A 44 -1.91 -12.81 16.32
N GLU A 45 -1.10 -13.60 15.65
CA GLU A 45 -0.44 -14.72 16.30
C GLU A 45 0.51 -14.13 17.36
N PRO A 46 0.27 -14.37 18.66
CA PRO A 46 1.14 -13.88 19.70
C PRO A 46 2.52 -14.53 19.52
N GLY A 47 3.50 -13.74 19.08
CA GLY A 47 4.87 -14.20 18.84
C GLY A 47 5.44 -13.88 17.46
N ARG A 48 4.60 -13.47 16.49
CA ARG A 48 5.08 -13.01 15.17
C ARG A 48 5.15 -11.48 15.13
N MET A 49 6.23 -10.95 14.55
CA MET A 49 6.39 -9.50 14.32
C MET A 49 5.16 -8.99 13.57
N SER A 50 4.61 -7.85 14.00
CA SER A 50 3.46 -7.26 13.30
C SER A 50 3.91 -6.41 12.10
N PRO A 51 3.05 -6.20 11.08
CA PRO A 51 3.35 -5.29 9.98
C PRO A 51 3.71 -3.86 10.45
N SER A 52 3.03 -3.36 11.47
CA SER A 52 3.30 -2.04 12.05
C SER A 52 4.66 -1.96 12.73
N GLU A 53 5.09 -3.06 13.35
CA GLU A 53 6.41 -3.17 13.95
C GLU A 53 7.51 -3.24 12.89
N ALA A 54 7.29 -3.99 11.81
CA ALA A 54 8.17 -3.99 10.65
C ALA A 54 8.30 -2.60 10.01
N ALA A 55 7.19 -1.88 9.87
CA ALA A 55 7.17 -0.50 9.37
C ALA A 55 8.04 0.43 10.23
N ARG A 56 7.85 0.35 11.55
CA ARG A 56 8.60 1.15 12.53
C ARG A 56 10.09 0.82 12.47
N LEU A 57 10.46 -0.46 12.48
CA LEU A 57 11.85 -0.90 12.36
C LEU A 57 12.48 -0.43 11.05
N ALA A 58 11.74 -0.49 9.95
CA ALA A 58 12.20 0.00 8.66
C ALA A 58 12.49 1.51 8.71
N GLN A 59 11.60 2.31 9.31
CA GLN A 59 11.83 3.74 9.49
C GLN A 59 13.04 4.01 10.39
N GLU A 60 13.12 3.39 11.56
CA GLU A 60 14.22 3.58 12.52
C GLU A 60 15.59 3.25 11.90
N ARG A 61 15.68 2.13 11.17
CA ARG A 61 16.93 1.69 10.53
C ARG A 61 17.34 2.52 9.32
N ASN A 62 16.38 3.18 8.65
CA ASN A 62 16.65 3.95 7.43
C ASN A 62 16.58 5.47 7.66
N GLY A 63 16.54 5.95 8.90
CA GLY A 63 16.54 7.38 9.20
C GLY A 63 15.19 8.08 8.95
N GLY A 64 14.09 7.34 9.03
CA GLY A 64 12.72 7.83 8.94
C GLY A 64 12.06 7.54 7.59
N GLY A 65 11.29 8.51 7.08
CA GLY A 65 10.56 8.39 5.81
C GLY A 65 9.10 7.98 5.96
N ARG A 66 8.35 8.10 4.86
CA ARG A 66 6.93 7.71 4.82
C ARG A 66 6.81 6.29 4.31
N VAL A 67 6.21 5.42 5.10
CA VAL A 67 5.87 4.06 4.66
C VAL A 67 4.73 4.15 3.65
N LEU A 68 4.91 3.50 2.50
CA LEU A 68 3.93 3.44 1.42
C LEU A 68 3.16 2.11 1.42
N SER A 69 3.86 1.00 1.66
CA SER A 69 3.25 -0.31 1.86
C SER A 69 4.11 -1.17 2.78
N VAL A 70 3.46 -2.12 3.45
CA VAL A 70 4.09 -3.20 4.21
C VAL A 70 3.43 -4.48 3.75
N ASP A 71 4.20 -5.32 3.08
CA ASP A 71 3.72 -6.55 2.48
C ASP A 71 4.39 -7.73 3.19
N SER A 72 3.63 -8.74 3.61
CA SER A 72 4.22 -9.96 4.16
C SER A 72 4.97 -10.71 3.05
N GLU A 73 6.25 -11.05 3.26
CA GLU A 73 7.07 -11.75 2.28
C GLU A 73 7.96 -12.79 2.98
N GLY A 74 7.74 -14.07 2.66
CA GLY A 74 8.52 -15.17 3.25
C GLY A 74 8.47 -15.20 4.78
N ASN A 75 9.64 -15.10 5.41
CA ASN A 75 9.83 -15.05 6.86
C ASN A 75 9.85 -13.62 7.43
N GLY A 76 9.34 -12.63 6.70
CA GLY A 76 9.40 -11.24 7.13
C GLY A 76 8.43 -10.34 6.36
N TYR A 77 8.86 -9.09 6.23
CA TYR A 77 8.07 -8.01 5.65
C TYR A 77 8.89 -7.22 4.65
N ARG A 78 8.30 -6.95 3.50
CA ARG A 78 8.78 -5.96 2.54
C ARG A 78 8.13 -4.62 2.85
N VAL A 79 8.93 -3.63 3.16
CA VAL A 79 8.48 -2.27 3.44
C VAL A 79 8.92 -1.35 2.32
N LYS A 80 7.97 -0.67 1.67
CA LYS A 80 8.27 0.42 0.73
C LYS A 80 8.32 1.74 1.49
N LEU A 81 9.46 2.40 1.49
CA LEU A 81 9.72 3.67 2.17
C LEU A 81 9.97 4.77 1.16
N LEU A 82 9.30 5.91 1.32
CA LEU A 82 9.61 7.15 0.62
C LEU A 82 10.53 8.02 1.49
N GLN A 83 11.72 8.31 1.00
CA GLN A 83 12.71 9.17 1.65
C GLN A 83 13.30 10.14 0.65
N ARG A 84 13.24 11.45 0.96
CA ARG A 84 13.82 12.52 0.12
C ARG A 84 13.39 12.51 -1.37
N GLY A 85 12.23 11.91 -1.67
CA GLY A 85 11.70 11.78 -3.03
C GLY A 85 11.96 10.42 -3.67
N ASP A 86 12.81 9.58 -3.07
CA ASP A 86 13.16 8.26 -3.55
C ASP A 86 12.40 7.15 -2.81
N VAL A 87 12.01 6.11 -3.54
CA VAL A 87 11.36 4.92 -2.96
C VAL A 87 12.38 3.81 -2.75
N HIS A 88 12.56 3.42 -1.50
CA HIS A 88 13.39 2.30 -1.08
C HIS A 88 12.51 1.11 -0.72
N ILE A 89 12.95 -0.09 -1.08
CA ILE A 89 12.31 -1.34 -0.68
C ILE A 89 13.24 -2.00 0.33
N VAL A 90 12.77 -2.17 1.56
CA VAL A 90 13.53 -2.71 2.69
C VAL A 90 12.88 -4.00 3.16
N PHE A 91 13.69 -5.04 3.35
CA PHE A 91 13.23 -6.29 3.94
C PHE A 91 13.49 -6.30 5.45
N ILE A 92 12.47 -6.66 6.23
CA ILE A 92 12.53 -6.79 7.68
C ILE A 92 12.22 -8.25 8.06
N PRO A 93 13.20 -9.03 8.53
CA PRO A 93 12.95 -10.40 8.99
C PRO A 93 12.09 -10.40 10.26
N SER A 94 11.22 -11.41 10.39
CA SER A 94 10.29 -11.60 11.53
C SER A 94 10.75 -12.70 12.51
N GLU A 95 12.02 -13.11 12.45
CA GLU A 95 12.59 -14.22 13.23
C GLU A 95 13.17 -13.77 14.58
#